data_AF-A0A920PTL4-F1
#
_entry.id   AF-A0A920PTL4-F1
#
_cell.length_a   1.000
_cell.length_b   1.000
_cell.length_c   1.000
_cell.angle_alpha   90.00
_cell.angle_beta   90.00
_cell.angle_gamma   90.00
#
_symmetry.space_group_name_H-M   'P 1'
#
loop_
_entity.id
_entity.type
_entity.pdbx_description
1 polymer ?
#
loop_
_entity_poly.entity_id
_entity_poly.type
_entity_poly.pdbx_seq_one_letter_code
_entity_poly.pdbx_strand_id
1 'polypeptide(L)'
;METPTYMRYAFAAMDSAGALESNATESYYYVTPVEDGWNIRQKEEWLSNFNYDTLKIISIHEVYPGHFVHHLHNRYGVELPLVNRVATAYSFTEGWAHYTEQMMLESKYGKGQPRLLLTQLLEALVRIAAICVPYGCIRKAWIWMKPRSSSWRTLTWRNYRRVGRLCGARLIQGI
;
A
#
# COMPACT_ATOMS: atom_id res chain seq x y z
N MET A 1 -17.71 -6.34 1.29
CA MET A 1 -18.22 -7.19 2.39
C MET A 1 -17.51 -6.77 3.66
N GLU A 2 -18.11 -6.97 4.84
CA GLU A 2 -17.40 -6.68 6.09
C GLU A 2 -16.27 -7.69 6.30
N THR A 3 -15.10 -7.20 6.75
CA THR A 3 -13.97 -8.07 7.09
C THR A 3 -14.32 -8.99 8.28
N PRO A 4 -14.19 -10.33 8.13
CA PRO A 4 -14.40 -11.28 9.22
C PRO A 4 -13.54 -10.93 10.44
N THR A 5 -14.07 -11.15 11.65
CA THR A 5 -13.45 -10.68 12.91
C THR A 5 -12.00 -11.12 13.10
N TYR A 6 -11.62 -12.31 12.63
CA TYR A 6 -10.25 -12.82 12.71
C TYR A 6 -9.28 -12.21 11.68
N MET A 7 -9.76 -11.51 10.66
CA MET A 7 -8.97 -10.87 9.59
C MET A 7 -8.95 -9.34 9.67
N ARG A 8 -9.46 -8.74 10.76
CA ARG A 8 -9.51 -7.29 10.95
C ARG A 8 -8.16 -6.66 11.32
N TYR A 9 -7.10 -7.05 10.63
CA TYR A 9 -5.77 -6.43 10.72
C TYR A 9 -5.50 -5.44 9.58
N ALA A 10 -6.26 -5.52 8.48
CA ALA A 10 -6.15 -4.63 7.32
C ALA A 10 -7.35 -3.67 7.23
N PHE A 11 -7.12 -2.47 6.69
CA PHE A 11 -8.17 -1.45 6.50
C PHE A 11 -9.19 -1.88 5.45
N ALA A 12 -8.69 -2.30 4.30
CA ALA A 12 -9.43 -2.99 3.26
C ALA A 12 -8.45 -3.94 2.58
N ALA A 13 -8.92 -5.11 2.19
CA ALA A 13 -8.09 -6.12 1.56
C ALA A 13 -8.94 -6.93 0.60
N MET A 14 -8.32 -7.34 -0.50
CA MET A 14 -8.87 -8.36 -1.37
C MET A 14 -8.48 -9.75 -0.88
N ASP A 15 -9.47 -10.61 -0.71
CA ASP A 15 -9.26 -12.04 -0.54
C ASP A 15 -9.63 -12.75 -1.85
N SER A 16 -8.64 -13.40 -2.45
CA SER A 16 -8.80 -14.05 -3.75
C SER A 16 -8.65 -15.56 -3.60
N ALA A 17 -9.47 -16.29 -4.34
CA ALA A 17 -9.38 -17.75 -4.39
C ALA A 17 -7.97 -18.20 -4.77
N GLY A 18 -7.42 -19.13 -4.00
CA GLY A 18 -6.10 -19.69 -4.25
C GLY A 18 -5.97 -20.23 -5.67
N ALA A 19 -4.75 -20.18 -6.22
CA ALA A 19 -4.51 -20.52 -7.62
C ALA A 19 -4.92 -21.98 -7.98
N LEU A 20 -4.99 -22.89 -7.01
CA LEU A 20 -5.41 -24.29 -7.17
C LEU A 20 -6.80 -24.59 -6.60
N GLU A 21 -7.46 -23.60 -5.99
CA GLU A 21 -8.75 -23.79 -5.32
C GLU A 21 -9.87 -23.97 -6.34
N SER A 22 -10.57 -25.11 -6.24
CA SER A 22 -11.62 -25.54 -7.17
C SER A 22 -13.03 -25.37 -6.63
N ASN A 23 -13.22 -25.25 -5.31
CA ASN A 23 -14.54 -25.12 -4.69
C ASN A 23 -14.89 -23.68 -4.33
N ALA A 24 -13.99 -22.95 -3.69
CA ALA A 24 -14.20 -21.55 -3.31
C ALA A 24 -13.57 -20.62 -4.35
N THR A 25 -14.31 -20.32 -5.43
CA THR A 25 -13.78 -19.54 -6.56
C THR A 25 -14.14 -18.05 -6.52
N GLU A 26 -14.94 -17.64 -5.54
CA GLU A 26 -15.34 -16.24 -5.36
C GLU A 26 -14.20 -15.43 -4.71
N SER A 27 -14.08 -14.17 -5.12
CA SER A 27 -13.15 -13.21 -4.53
C SER A 27 -13.93 -12.15 -3.77
N TYR A 28 -13.50 -11.84 -2.55
CA TYR A 28 -14.18 -10.88 -1.69
C TYR A 28 -13.33 -9.63 -1.50
N TYR A 29 -13.97 -8.47 -1.66
CA TYR A 29 -13.38 -7.19 -1.26
C TYR A 29 -13.88 -6.85 0.15
N TYR A 30 -12.99 -6.95 1.13
CA TYR A 30 -13.28 -6.71 2.53
C TYR A 30 -12.95 -5.27 2.91
N VAL A 31 -13.88 -4.64 3.64
CA VAL A 31 -13.68 -3.32 4.24
C VAL A 31 -13.97 -3.46 5.73
N THR A 32 -13.03 -3.04 6.58
CA THR A 32 -13.12 -3.21 8.03
C THR A 32 -13.90 -2.05 8.65
N PRO A 33 -15.11 -2.27 9.18
CA PRO A 33 -15.91 -1.21 9.80
C PRO A 33 -15.35 -0.83 11.18
N VAL A 34 -15.90 0.24 11.74
CA VAL A 34 -15.65 0.63 13.14
C VAL A 34 -16.18 -0.43 14.10
N GLU A 35 -15.49 -0.64 15.23
CA GLU A 35 -15.99 -1.56 16.26
C GLU A 35 -16.97 -0.86 17.22
N ASP A 36 -17.96 -1.61 17.71
CA ASP A 36 -19.03 -1.07 18.55
C ASP A 36 -18.51 -0.46 19.86
N GLY A 37 -17.45 -1.03 20.44
CA GLY A 37 -16.83 -0.60 21.69
C GLY A 37 -15.90 0.61 21.59
N TRP A 38 -15.64 1.14 20.40
CA TRP A 38 -14.72 2.27 20.24
C TRP A 38 -15.33 3.59 20.73
N ASN A 39 -14.50 4.42 21.35
CA ASN A 39 -14.90 5.77 21.73
C ASN A 39 -15.07 6.67 20.49
N ILE A 40 -15.76 7.80 20.64
CA ILE A 40 -16.07 8.72 19.52
C ILE A 40 -14.80 9.14 18.78
N ARG A 41 -13.73 9.44 19.53
CA ARG A 41 -12.45 9.85 18.96
C ARG A 41 -11.79 8.74 18.13
N GLN A 42 -11.81 7.50 18.60
CA GLN A 42 -11.29 6.34 17.85
C GLN A 42 -12.09 6.11 16.57
N LYS A 43 -13.42 6.27 16.63
CA LYS A 43 -14.29 6.18 15.44
C LYS A 43 -13.95 7.28 14.43
N GLU A 44 -13.76 8.51 14.87
CA GLU A 44 -13.37 9.63 14.00
C GLU A 44 -11.97 9.42 13.40
N GLU A 45 -10.98 9.02 14.20
CA GLU A 45 -9.62 8.74 13.74
C GLU A 45 -9.63 7.61 12.69
N TRP A 46 -10.38 6.54 12.91
CA TRP A 46 -10.52 5.45 11.94
C TRP A 46 -11.19 5.90 10.64
N LEU A 47 -12.33 6.58 10.74
CA LEU A 47 -13.09 7.07 9.58
C LEU A 47 -12.31 8.14 8.79
N SER A 48 -11.40 8.86 9.43
CA SER A 48 -10.53 9.82 8.75
C SER A 48 -9.57 9.15 7.74
N ASN A 49 -9.22 7.88 7.99
CA ASN A 49 -8.45 7.07 7.05
C ASN A 49 -9.29 6.64 5.83
N PHE A 50 -10.62 6.53 5.97
CA PHE A 50 -11.57 6.25 4.88
C PHE A 50 -12.00 7.51 4.13
N ASN A 51 -11.08 8.44 3.89
CA ASN A 51 -11.38 9.55 3.01
C ASN A 51 -11.71 9.04 1.58
N TYR A 52 -12.59 9.73 0.87
CA TYR A 52 -13.07 9.30 -0.45
C TYR A 52 -11.95 9.10 -1.47
N ASP A 53 -10.84 9.84 -1.35
CA ASP A 53 -9.73 9.74 -2.29
C ASP A 53 -8.87 8.50 -1.98
N THR A 54 -8.63 8.19 -0.71
CA THR A 54 -7.93 6.97 -0.25
C THR A 54 -8.74 5.74 -0.65
N LEU A 55 -10.07 5.77 -0.47
CA LEU A 55 -10.95 4.69 -0.91
C LEU A 55 -10.87 4.43 -2.41
N LYS A 56 -10.77 5.47 -3.25
CA LYS A 56 -10.56 5.31 -4.70
C LYS A 56 -9.22 4.64 -5.00
N ILE A 57 -8.14 5.06 -4.35
CA ILE A 57 -6.81 4.47 -4.56
C ILE A 57 -6.77 3.01 -4.10
N ILE A 58 -7.31 2.71 -2.92
CA ILE A 58 -7.45 1.33 -2.44
C ILE A 58 -8.29 0.49 -3.41
N SER A 59 -9.39 1.03 -3.94
CA SER A 59 -10.22 0.29 -4.91
C SER A 59 -9.47 -0.01 -6.20
N ILE A 60 -8.59 0.90 -6.64
CA ILE A 60 -7.70 0.67 -7.80
C ILE A 60 -6.67 -0.42 -7.47
N HIS A 61 -6.08 -0.37 -6.29
CA HIS A 61 -5.07 -1.30 -5.80
C HIS A 61 -5.61 -2.72 -5.64
N GLU A 62 -6.74 -2.87 -4.95
CA GLU A 62 -7.32 -4.15 -4.56
C GLU A 62 -8.17 -4.77 -5.67
N VAL A 63 -8.89 -3.95 -6.44
CA VAL A 63 -9.92 -4.44 -7.36
C VAL A 63 -9.53 -4.20 -8.82
N TYR A 64 -9.74 -2.99 -9.33
CA TYR A 64 -9.59 -2.74 -10.77
C TYR A 64 -8.75 -1.48 -11.03
N PRO A 65 -7.59 -1.60 -11.72
CA PRO A 65 -7.04 -2.77 -12.42
C PRO A 65 -6.01 -3.59 -11.61
N GLY A 66 -5.97 -3.44 -10.28
CA GLY A 66 -4.96 -4.04 -9.41
C GLY A 66 -5.11 -5.54 -9.15
N HIS A 67 -5.12 -5.94 -7.87
CA HIS A 67 -5.01 -7.36 -7.46
C HIS A 67 -6.07 -8.26 -8.09
N PHE A 68 -7.34 -7.88 -8.07
CA PHE A 68 -8.39 -8.76 -8.61
C PHE A 68 -8.20 -9.07 -10.09
N VAL A 69 -7.88 -8.06 -10.91
CA VAL A 69 -7.63 -8.27 -12.34
C VAL A 69 -6.38 -9.12 -12.56
N HIS A 70 -5.33 -8.92 -11.77
CA HIS A 70 -4.13 -9.73 -11.84
C HIS A 70 -4.42 -11.22 -11.53
N HIS A 71 -5.16 -11.49 -10.45
CA HIS A 71 -5.56 -12.85 -10.09
C HIS A 71 -6.52 -13.46 -11.12
N LEU A 72 -7.43 -12.66 -11.69
CA LEU A 72 -8.32 -13.09 -12.76
C LEU A 72 -7.52 -13.54 -13.98
N HIS A 73 -6.46 -12.80 -14.35
CA HIS A 73 -5.58 -13.17 -15.46
C HIS A 73 -4.76 -14.44 -15.17
N ASN A 74 -4.28 -14.60 -13.94
CA ASN A 74 -3.56 -15.83 -13.55
C ASN A 74 -4.47 -17.07 -13.55
N ARG A 75 -5.78 -16.90 -13.34
CA ARG A 75 -6.76 -17.99 -13.29
C ARG A 75 -7.38 -18.32 -14.65
N TYR A 76 -7.73 -17.32 -15.45
CA TYR A 76 -8.49 -17.47 -16.70
C TYR A 76 -7.73 -17.00 -17.96
N GLY A 77 -6.50 -16.50 -17.80
CA GLY A 77 -5.65 -16.10 -18.91
C GLY A 77 -5.00 -17.29 -19.61
N VAL A 78 -3.78 -17.08 -20.10
CA VAL A 78 -3.00 -18.14 -20.76
C VAL A 78 -2.65 -19.22 -19.73
N GLU A 79 -2.67 -20.48 -20.16
CA GLU A 79 -2.34 -21.61 -19.29
C GLU A 79 -0.89 -21.50 -18.80
N LEU A 80 -0.73 -21.21 -17.50
CA LEU A 80 0.57 -21.04 -16.86
C LEU A 80 1.08 -22.37 -16.30
N PRO A 81 2.40 -22.64 -16.38
CA PRO A 81 3.03 -23.76 -15.67
C PRO A 81 2.71 -23.70 -14.18
N LEU A 82 2.59 -24.87 -13.53
CA LEU A 82 2.24 -24.96 -12.11
C LEU A 82 3.13 -24.06 -11.24
N VAL A 83 4.44 -24.07 -11.48
CA VAL A 83 5.40 -23.22 -10.75
C VAL A 83 5.04 -21.73 -10.82
N ASN A 84 4.55 -21.22 -11.95
CA ASN A 84 4.16 -19.82 -12.08
C ASN A 84 2.83 -19.53 -11.37
N ARG A 85 1.95 -20.53 -11.24
CA ARG A 85 0.69 -20.41 -10.51
C ARG A 85 0.87 -20.40 -8.99
N VAL A 86 1.89 -21.10 -8.47
CA VAL A 86 2.11 -21.22 -7.01
C VAL A 86 3.28 -20.39 -6.47
N ALA A 87 4.33 -20.14 -7.26
CA ALA A 87 5.52 -19.41 -6.81
C ALA A 87 5.44 -17.92 -7.15
N THR A 88 4.33 -17.27 -6.80
CA THR A 88 4.15 -15.85 -7.07
C THR A 88 5.05 -15.02 -6.17
N ALA A 89 5.85 -14.12 -6.75
CA ALA A 89 6.68 -13.21 -5.98
C ALA A 89 5.80 -12.12 -5.32
N TYR A 90 5.96 -11.92 -4.02
CA TYR A 90 5.28 -10.85 -3.28
C TYR A 90 5.57 -9.47 -3.90
N SER A 91 6.84 -9.21 -4.23
CA SER A 91 7.26 -7.96 -4.87
C SER A 91 6.60 -7.71 -6.24
N PHE A 92 6.31 -8.78 -6.99
CA PHE A 92 5.63 -8.66 -8.27
C PHE A 92 4.14 -8.35 -8.08
N THR A 93 3.49 -9.03 -7.15
CA THR A 93 2.05 -8.87 -6.87
C THR A 93 1.73 -7.48 -6.34
N GLU A 94 2.47 -7.01 -5.34
CA GLU A 94 2.35 -5.65 -4.81
C GLU A 94 2.82 -4.59 -5.82
N GLY A 95 3.89 -4.90 -6.56
CA GLY A 95 4.43 -4.02 -7.59
C GLY A 95 3.43 -3.75 -8.72
N TRP A 96 2.66 -4.78 -9.12
CA TRP A 96 1.56 -4.64 -10.09
C TRP A 96 0.50 -3.67 -9.57
N ALA A 97 0.01 -3.86 -8.35
CA ALA A 97 -1.03 -3.01 -7.80
C ALA A 97 -0.57 -1.54 -7.71
N HIS A 98 0.67 -1.28 -7.28
CA HIS A 98 1.25 0.07 -7.32
C HIS A 98 1.42 0.66 -8.71
N TYR A 99 1.85 -0.16 -9.67
CA TYR A 99 1.93 0.27 -11.06
C TYR A 99 0.55 0.71 -11.56
N THR A 100 -0.51 -0.04 -11.24
CA THR A 100 -1.87 0.29 -11.69
C THR A 100 -2.42 1.58 -11.08
N GLU A 101 -2.07 1.89 -9.82
CA GLU A 101 -2.40 3.19 -9.20
C GLU A 101 -1.82 4.35 -10.02
N GLN A 102 -0.52 4.26 -10.35
CA GLN A 102 0.16 5.29 -11.13
C GLN A 102 -0.40 5.36 -12.56
N MET A 103 -0.59 4.22 -13.22
CA MET A 103 -1.10 4.12 -14.59
C MET A 103 -2.50 4.75 -14.72
N MET A 104 -3.38 4.54 -13.73
CA MET A 104 -4.71 5.15 -13.71
C MET A 104 -4.64 6.68 -13.69
N LEU A 105 -3.75 7.24 -12.85
CA LEU A 105 -3.54 8.68 -12.78
C LEU A 105 -2.96 9.25 -14.09
N GLU A 106 -1.99 8.55 -14.69
CA GLU A 106 -1.42 8.92 -15.99
C GLU A 106 -2.46 8.87 -17.12
N SER A 107 -3.41 7.94 -17.03
CA SER A 107 -4.55 7.80 -17.93
C SER A 107 -5.64 8.86 -17.71
N LYS A 108 -5.36 9.90 -16.90
CA LYS A 108 -6.26 11.02 -16.58
C LYS A 108 -7.44 10.64 -15.69
N TYR A 109 -7.38 9.51 -14.98
CA TYR A 109 -8.34 9.22 -13.91
C TYR A 109 -8.22 10.29 -12.82
N GLY A 110 -9.34 10.92 -12.45
CA GLY A 110 -9.34 12.03 -11.48
C GLY A 110 -8.67 13.31 -11.98
N LYS A 111 -8.61 13.55 -13.30
CA LYS A 111 -8.10 14.81 -13.87
C LYS A 111 -8.75 16.02 -13.19
N GLY A 112 -7.91 16.95 -12.71
CA GLY A 112 -8.37 18.15 -12.00
C GLY A 112 -8.61 17.96 -10.49
N GLN A 113 -8.32 16.77 -9.93
CA GLN A 113 -8.42 16.49 -8.49
C GLN A 113 -7.03 16.38 -7.87
N PRO A 114 -6.39 17.50 -7.47
CA PRO A 114 -5.04 17.48 -6.87
C PRO A 114 -4.98 16.69 -5.56
N ARG A 115 -6.11 16.59 -4.84
CA ARG A 115 -6.22 15.80 -3.61
C ARG A 115 -5.98 14.31 -3.86
N LEU A 116 -6.56 13.75 -4.93
CA LEU A 116 -6.38 12.36 -5.31
C LEU A 116 -4.92 12.04 -5.64
N LEU A 117 -4.25 12.93 -6.38
CA LEU A 117 -2.82 12.79 -6.68
C LEU A 117 -1.98 12.83 -5.40
N LEU A 118 -2.26 13.76 -4.49
CA LEU A 118 -1.55 13.86 -3.22
C LEU A 118 -1.75 12.58 -2.39
N THR A 119 -2.98 12.08 -2.30
CA THR A 119 -3.28 10.84 -1.59
C THR A 119 -2.50 9.66 -2.17
N GLN A 120 -2.48 9.49 -3.50
CA GLN A 120 -1.72 8.41 -4.12
C GLN A 120 -0.23 8.50 -3.81
N LEU A 121 0.36 9.70 -3.86
CA LEU A 121 1.78 9.88 -3.55
C LEU A 121 2.10 9.63 -2.07
N LEU A 122 1.18 9.97 -1.16
CA LEU A 122 1.32 9.68 0.27
C LEU A 122 1.27 8.18 0.54
N GLU A 123 0.30 7.47 -0.03
CA GLU A 123 0.18 6.01 0.07
C GLU A 123 1.41 5.30 -0.50
N ALA A 124 1.89 5.73 -1.67
CA ALA A 124 3.11 5.21 -2.27
C ALA A 124 4.35 5.46 -1.39
N LEU A 125 4.47 6.66 -0.79
CA LEU A 125 5.58 7.00 0.09
C LEU A 125 5.61 6.11 1.34
N VAL A 126 4.47 5.90 2.00
CA VAL A 126 4.38 5.07 3.21
C VAL A 126 4.87 3.65 2.90
N ARG A 127 4.48 3.09 1.76
CA ARG A 127 4.83 1.73 1.35
C ARG A 127 6.29 1.61 0.89
N ILE A 128 6.81 2.59 0.16
CA ILE A 128 8.25 2.67 -0.16
C ILE A 128 9.08 2.78 1.11
N ALA A 129 8.64 3.57 2.09
CA ALA A 129 9.33 3.71 3.37
C ALA A 129 9.30 2.39 4.16
N ALA A 130 8.15 1.69 4.18
CA ALA A 130 8.01 0.39 4.83
C ALA A 130 8.97 -0.65 4.25
N ILE A 131 9.21 -0.63 2.93
CA ILE A 131 10.22 -1.47 2.28
C ILE A 131 11.64 -0.98 2.63
N CYS A 132 11.91 0.32 2.55
CA CYS A 132 13.27 0.85 2.69
C CYS A 132 13.84 0.79 4.12
N VAL A 133 12.99 0.84 5.15
CA VAL A 133 13.40 0.85 6.57
C VAL A 133 14.12 -0.45 6.96
N PRO A 134 13.56 -1.66 6.69
CA PRO A 134 14.25 -2.93 6.92
C PRO A 134 15.58 -3.07 6.17
N TYR A 135 15.66 -2.58 4.93
CA TYR A 135 16.86 -2.70 4.09
C TYR A 135 17.88 -1.57 4.30
N GLY A 136 17.69 -0.69 5.30
CA GLY A 136 18.61 0.43 5.56
C GLY A 136 18.71 1.45 4.40
N CYS A 137 17.77 1.43 3.47
CA CYS A 137 17.81 2.16 2.20
C CYS A 137 17.29 3.60 2.27
N ILE A 138 17.03 4.13 3.47
CA ILE A 138 16.52 5.49 3.72
C ILE A 138 17.38 6.57 3.01
N ARG A 139 18.68 6.31 2.78
CA ARG A 139 19.56 7.25 2.04
C ARG A 139 19.25 7.37 0.54
N LYS A 140 18.66 6.37 -0.12
CA LYS A 140 18.48 6.34 -1.59
C LYS A 140 17.05 6.64 -2.05
N ALA A 141 16.03 6.33 -1.26
CA ALA A 141 14.64 6.67 -1.59
C ALA A 141 14.42 8.19 -1.77
N TRP A 142 15.10 8.99 -0.94
CA TRP A 142 15.12 10.46 -1.04
C TRP A 142 15.73 11.01 -2.34
N ILE A 143 16.57 10.24 -3.02
CA ILE A 143 17.21 10.65 -4.29
C ILE A 143 16.25 10.45 -5.47
N TRP A 144 15.41 9.40 -5.44
CA TRP A 144 14.43 9.12 -6.49
C TRP A 144 13.19 10.01 -6.44
N MET A 145 12.82 10.51 -5.25
CA MET A 145 11.66 11.40 -5.07
C MET A 145 11.98 12.89 -5.28
N LYS A 146 13.17 13.23 -5.79
CA LYS A 146 13.48 14.62 -6.15
C LYS A 146 12.74 15.00 -7.44
N PRO A 147 11.91 16.06 -7.42
CA PRO A 147 11.43 16.67 -8.66
C PRO A 147 12.63 17.07 -9.52
N ARG A 148 12.49 16.93 -10.84
CA ARG A 148 13.49 17.33 -11.86
C ARG A 148 13.65 18.86 -11.98
N SER A 149 13.33 19.62 -10.93
CA SER A 149 13.51 21.07 -10.85
C SER A 149 14.41 21.41 -9.65
N SER A 150 15.50 22.09 -9.99
CA SER A 150 16.65 22.36 -9.15
C SER A 150 16.38 23.48 -8.14
N SER A 151 15.49 23.28 -7.16
CA SER A 151 15.19 24.36 -6.21
C SER A 151 14.74 23.89 -4.83
N TRP A 152 15.44 22.95 -4.19
CA TRP A 152 15.42 22.85 -2.72
C TRP A 152 16.77 22.30 -2.24
N ARG A 153 17.60 23.22 -1.70
CA ARG A 153 18.81 22.90 -0.94
C ARG A 153 18.45 22.80 0.55
N THR A 154 19.04 21.80 1.19
CA THR A 154 19.32 21.67 2.64
C THR A 154 18.14 21.53 3.61
N LEU A 155 17.67 20.29 3.79
CA LEU A 155 17.38 19.78 5.14
C LEU A 155 18.46 18.71 5.44
N THR A 156 19.56 19.13 6.05
CA THR A 156 20.69 18.26 6.36
C THR A 156 20.47 17.52 7.68
N TRP A 157 21.16 16.38 7.78
CA TRP A 157 21.27 15.40 8.87
C TRP A 157 21.34 15.93 10.33
N ARG A 158 21.46 17.25 10.54
CA ARG A 158 21.63 17.88 11.86
C ARG A 158 20.37 17.81 12.73
N ASN A 159 19.18 17.73 12.13
CA ASN A 159 17.91 17.66 12.86
C ASN A 159 17.55 16.25 13.38
N TYR A 160 18.08 15.18 12.78
CA TYR A 160 17.74 13.81 13.19
C TYR A 160 18.41 13.38 14.50
N ARG A 161 19.62 13.90 14.81
CA ARG A 161 20.31 13.67 16.11
C ARG A 161 19.58 14.26 17.32
N ARG A 162 18.59 15.13 17.12
CA ARG A 162 17.80 15.73 18.20
C ARG A 162 16.62 14.85 18.62
N VAL A 163 16.05 14.08 17.68
CA VAL A 163 14.91 13.18 17.94
C VAL A 163 15.39 11.87 18.58
N GLY A 164 16.53 11.32 18.14
CA GLY A 164 17.11 10.11 18.72
C GLY A 164 17.61 10.23 20.18
N ARG A 165 17.63 11.44 20.76
CA ARG A 165 17.94 11.65 22.19
C ARG A 165 16.71 11.68 23.10
N LEU A 166 15.50 11.71 22.54
CA LEU A 166 14.24 11.70 23.29
C LEU A 166 13.65 10.29 23.48
N CYS A 167 14.10 9.30 22.70
CA CYS A 167 13.78 7.89 22.89
C CYS A 167 15.07 7.18 23.31
N GLY A 168 15.24 6.90 24.61
CA GLY A 168 16.47 6.42 25.24
C GLY A 168 16.96 5.03 24.83
N ALA A 169 17.30 4.83 23.56
CA ALA A 169 17.99 3.63 23.10
C ALA A 169 19.52 3.86 23.13
N ARG A 170 20.20 3.33 24.15
CA ARG A 170 21.65 3.11 24.10
C ARG A 170 21.92 2.04 23.04
N LEU A 171 22.52 2.44 21.93
CA LEU A 171 23.17 1.53 20.98
C LEU A 171 24.31 0.83 21.71
N ILE A 172 24.19 -0.49 21.89
CA ILE A 172 25.32 -1.38 22.17
C ILE A 172 26.09 -1.52 20.85
N GLN A 173 27.33 -1.04 20.83
CA GLN A 173 28.30 -1.30 19.76
C GLN A 173 29.20 -2.46 20.17
N GLY A 174 29.54 -3.33 19.22
CA GLY A 174 30.47 -4.47 19.34
C GLY A 174 29.71 -5.78 19.04
N ILE A 175 30.05 -6.58 18.03
CA ILE A 175 31.32 -6.88 17.33
C ILE A 175 31.07 -6.94 15.82
#